data_AF-A0A6S6SDH9-F1
#
_entry.id   AF-A0A6S6SDH9-F1
#
_cell.length_a   1.000
_cell.length_b   1.000
_cell.length_c   1.000
_cell.angle_alpha   90.00
_cell.angle_beta   90.00
_cell.angle_gamma   90.00
#
_symmetry.space_group_name_H-M   'P 1'
#
loop_
_entity.id
_entity.type
_entity.pdbx_description
1 polymer ?
#
loop_
_entity_poly.entity_id
_entity_poly.type
_entity_poly.pdbx_seq_one_letter_code
_entity_poly.pdbx_strand_id
1 'polypeptide(L)'
;MKLLIFALIFSTVMYLLNFYIIKRFINKLHIDEKYKRYFKIFLIINFVGILGYIYGRYNPDIPNWLFLLLSLPIGIIFLTFSMAVIYDVAQLFINKAPIEETRRAFLRKGLDYFSVATAVGLSGRAIYEATYIEIEKVEVKLKNLNRPYTIVQLSDVHIGGIIDQMS
;
A
#
# COMPACT_ATOMS: atom_id res chain seq x y z
N MET A 1 -27.57 -2.49 -0.14
CA MET A 1 -27.19 -1.14 -0.62
C MET A 1 -25.84 -0.65 -0.08
N LYS A 2 -25.57 -0.64 1.23
CA LYS A 2 -24.29 -0.13 1.79
C LYS A 2 -23.05 -0.86 1.24
N LEU A 3 -23.13 -2.18 1.06
CA LEU A 3 -22.08 -3.01 0.45
C LEU A 3 -21.72 -2.57 -0.97
N LEU A 4 -22.71 -2.49 -1.85
CA LEU A 4 -22.49 -2.13 -3.25
C LEU A 4 -21.92 -0.72 -3.40
N ILE A 5 -22.36 0.20 -2.55
CA ILE A 5 -21.83 1.56 -2.51
C ILE A 5 -20.36 1.56 -2.07
N PHE A 6 -20.02 0.83 -1.00
CA PHE A 6 -18.62 0.68 -0.58
C PHE A 6 -17.76 0.07 -1.66
N ALA A 7 -18.17 -1.08 -2.21
CA ALA A 7 -17.43 -1.79 -3.25
C ALA A 7 -17.23 -0.92 -4.50
N LEU A 8 -18.27 -0.18 -4.92
CA LEU A 8 -18.18 0.72 -6.06
C LEU A 8 -17.21 1.88 -5.78
N ILE A 9 -17.41 2.63 -4.71
CA ILE A 9 -16.56 3.79 -4.37
C ILE A 9 -15.11 3.33 -4.20
N PHE A 10 -14.88 2.26 -3.44
CA PHE A 10 -13.53 1.76 -3.17
C PHE A 10 -12.86 1.28 -4.47
N SER A 11 -13.56 0.50 -5.30
CA SER A 11 -13.02 0.05 -6.60
C SER A 11 -12.74 1.22 -7.53
N THR A 12 -13.62 2.24 -7.58
CA THR A 12 -13.41 3.44 -8.39
C THR A 12 -12.17 4.21 -7.93
N VAL A 13 -12.01 4.44 -6.62
CA VAL A 13 -10.82 5.10 -6.08
C VAL A 13 -9.57 4.31 -6.45
N MET A 14 -9.55 2.99 -6.21
CA MET A 14 -8.40 2.14 -6.52
C MET A 14 -8.09 2.11 -8.02
N TYR A 15 -9.12 2.14 -8.87
CA TYR A 15 -8.96 2.25 -10.31
C TYR A 15 -8.31 3.59 -10.71
N LEU A 16 -8.77 4.71 -10.13
CA LEU A 16 -8.21 6.04 -10.40
C LEU A 16 -6.75 6.14 -9.97
N LEU A 17 -6.38 5.56 -8.82
CA LEU A 17 -4.98 5.49 -8.39
C LEU A 17 -4.13 4.69 -9.38
N ASN A 18 -4.59 3.51 -9.81
CA ASN A 18 -3.90 2.70 -10.81
C ASN A 18 -3.74 3.45 -12.14
N PHE A 19 -4.82 4.07 -12.62
CA PHE A 19 -4.80 4.86 -13.83
C PHE A 19 -3.80 6.02 -13.74
N TYR A 20 -3.77 6.72 -12.59
CA TYR A 20 -2.80 7.78 -12.32
C TYR A 20 -1.37 7.24 -12.40
N ILE A 21 -1.06 6.15 -11.69
CA ILE A 21 0.28 5.54 -11.70
C ILE A 21 0.71 5.18 -13.12
N ILE A 22 -0.17 4.51 -13.88
CA ILE A 22 0.14 4.11 -15.27
C ILE A 22 0.44 5.34 -16.12
N LYS A 23 -0.44 6.34 -16.09
CA LYS A 23 -0.37 7.51 -16.96
C LYS A 23 0.79 8.43 -16.61
N ARG A 24 1.03 8.67 -15.31
CA ARG A 24 1.92 9.73 -14.83
C ARG A 24 3.28 9.20 -14.37
N PHE A 25 3.36 7.97 -13.90
CA PHE A 25 4.61 7.37 -13.44
C PHE A 25 5.16 6.40 -14.47
N ILE A 26 4.51 5.25 -14.70
CA ILE A 26 5.07 4.17 -15.54
C ILE A 26 5.37 4.64 -16.96
N ASN A 27 4.46 5.36 -17.60
CA ASN A 27 4.66 5.82 -18.98
C ASN A 27 5.81 6.84 -19.11
N LYS A 28 6.17 7.55 -18.03
CA LYS A 28 7.23 8.57 -18.03
C LYS A 28 8.61 8.03 -17.67
N LEU A 29 8.71 6.82 -17.12
CA LEU A 29 9.98 6.19 -16.80
C LEU A 29 10.83 6.01 -18.07
N HIS A 30 12.11 6.34 -18.00
CA HIS A 30 13.08 6.15 -19.09
C HIS A 30 13.64 4.72 -19.08
N ILE A 31 12.75 3.73 -19.09
CA ILE A 31 13.06 2.28 -19.15
C ILE A 31 12.45 1.67 -20.41
N ASP A 32 12.92 0.48 -20.82
CA ASP A 32 12.39 -0.19 -22.00
C ASP A 32 10.89 -0.49 -21.87
N GLU A 33 10.17 -0.42 -22.98
CA GLU A 33 8.72 -0.67 -23.06
C GLU A 33 8.34 -2.08 -22.54
N LYS A 34 9.25 -3.05 -22.66
CA LYS A 34 9.08 -4.39 -22.07
C LYS A 34 8.85 -4.33 -20.56
N TYR A 35 9.67 -3.56 -19.84
CA TYR A 35 9.55 -3.42 -18.38
C TYR A 35 8.33 -2.58 -17.99
N LYS A 36 8.00 -1.53 -18.75
CA LYS A 36 6.75 -0.77 -18.55
C LYS A 36 5.53 -1.68 -18.68
N ARG A 37 5.52 -2.60 -19.64
CA ARG A 37 4.46 -3.59 -19.79
C ARG A 37 4.34 -4.51 -18.57
N TYR A 38 5.46 -4.98 -18.03
CA TYR A 38 5.44 -5.77 -16.79
C TYR A 38 4.87 -4.99 -15.60
N PHE A 39 5.26 -3.72 -15.41
CA PHE A 39 4.68 -2.87 -14.36
C PHE A 39 3.17 -2.67 -14.53
N LYS A 40 2.68 -2.47 -15.77
CA LYS A 40 1.24 -2.36 -16.05
C LYS A 40 0.50 -3.65 -15.71
N ILE A 41 1.04 -4.80 -16.10
CA ILE A 41 0.47 -6.12 -15.77
C ILE A 41 0.46 -6.33 -14.26
N PHE A 42 1.55 -5.99 -13.57
CA PHE A 42 1.64 -6.07 -12.11
C PHE A 42 0.54 -5.23 -11.43
N LEU A 43 0.32 -4.00 -11.87
CA LEU A 43 -0.77 -3.16 -11.35
C LEU A 43 -2.16 -3.75 -11.61
N ILE A 44 -2.39 -4.33 -12.80
CA ILE A 44 -3.65 -5.01 -13.11
C ILE A 44 -3.87 -6.21 -12.18
N ILE A 45 -2.85 -7.04 -11.94
CA ILE A 45 -2.93 -8.17 -11.02
C ILE A 45 -3.26 -7.69 -9.60
N ASN A 46 -2.61 -6.61 -9.13
CA ASN A 46 -2.91 -6.03 -7.82
C ASN A 46 -4.35 -5.51 -7.77
N PHE A 47 -4.83 -4.84 -8.82
CA PHE A 47 -6.22 -4.39 -8.88
C PHE A 47 -7.22 -5.56 -8.84
N VAL A 48 -6.94 -6.66 -9.54
CA VAL A 48 -7.73 -7.90 -9.43
C VAL A 48 -7.69 -8.45 -8.00
N GLY A 49 -6.53 -8.41 -7.33
CA GLY A 49 -6.39 -8.78 -5.92
C GLY A 49 -7.26 -7.93 -5.00
N ILE A 50 -7.41 -6.63 -5.28
CA ILE A 50 -8.33 -5.74 -4.54
C ILE A 50 -9.79 -6.19 -4.70
N LEU A 51 -10.21 -6.55 -5.91
CA LEU A 51 -11.56 -7.10 -6.11
C LEU A 51 -11.74 -8.41 -5.32
N GLY A 52 -10.70 -9.25 -5.30
CA GLY A 52 -10.65 -10.44 -4.46
C GLY A 52 -10.74 -10.12 -2.96
N TYR A 53 -10.10 -9.06 -2.46
CA TYR A 53 -10.24 -8.61 -1.07
C TYR A 53 -11.65 -8.13 -0.75
N ILE A 54 -12.28 -7.36 -1.65
CA ILE A 54 -13.68 -6.94 -1.47
C ILE A 54 -14.56 -8.18 -1.34
N TYR A 55 -14.38 -9.19 -2.20
CA TYR A 55 -15.09 -10.46 -2.09
C TYR A 55 -14.76 -11.16 -0.76
N GLY A 56 -13.47 -11.26 -0.41
CA GLY A 56 -12.93 -11.81 0.84
C GLY A 56 -13.59 -11.28 2.09
N ARG A 57 -13.80 -9.97 2.13
CA ARG A 57 -14.37 -9.27 3.29
C ARG A 57 -15.78 -9.72 3.66
N TYR A 58 -16.54 -10.28 2.70
CA TYR A 58 -17.93 -10.69 2.92
C TYR A 58 -18.13 -12.20 2.87
N ASN A 59 -17.05 -12.98 2.68
CA ASN A 59 -17.10 -14.43 2.66
C ASN A 59 -16.17 -14.96 3.76
N PRO A 60 -16.72 -15.32 4.95
CA PRO A 60 -15.94 -15.75 6.11
C PRO A 60 -15.22 -17.09 5.91
N ASP A 61 -15.57 -17.84 4.86
CA ASP A 61 -14.94 -19.13 4.52
C ASP A 61 -13.52 -18.98 3.92
N ILE A 62 -13.08 -17.74 3.65
CA ILE A 62 -11.77 -17.49 3.05
C ILE A 62 -10.67 -17.60 4.12
N PRO A 63 -9.63 -18.43 3.89
CA PRO A 63 -8.52 -18.57 4.84
C PRO A 63 -7.81 -17.24 5.13
N ASN A 64 -7.44 -17.02 6.40
CA ASN A 64 -6.76 -15.80 6.85
C ASN A 64 -5.50 -15.45 6.04
N TRP A 65 -4.69 -16.44 5.66
CA TRP A 65 -3.49 -16.22 4.85
C TRP A 65 -3.83 -15.68 3.45
N LEU A 66 -4.93 -16.16 2.85
CA LEU A 66 -5.39 -15.72 1.54
C LEU A 66 -5.99 -14.32 1.65
N PHE A 67 -6.76 -14.06 2.71
CA PHE A 67 -7.29 -12.73 3.00
C PHE A 67 -6.18 -11.70 3.19
N LEU A 68 -5.12 -12.05 3.94
CA LEU A 68 -3.91 -11.22 4.09
C LEU A 68 -3.29 -10.93 2.72
N LEU A 69 -3.04 -11.96 1.90
CA LEU A 69 -2.47 -11.80 0.57
C LEU A 69 -3.31 -10.88 -0.33
N LEU A 70 -4.64 -11.01 -0.29
CA LEU A 70 -5.58 -10.17 -1.05
C LEU A 70 -5.62 -8.72 -0.53
N SER A 71 -5.28 -8.48 0.74
CA SER A 71 -5.21 -7.14 1.33
C SER A 71 -3.93 -6.36 0.94
N LEU A 72 -2.80 -7.05 0.71
CA LEU A 72 -1.51 -6.42 0.36
C LEU A 72 -1.58 -5.49 -0.87
N PRO A 73 -2.27 -5.85 -1.97
CA PRO A 73 -2.43 -4.99 -3.13
C PRO A 73 -2.91 -3.56 -2.84
N ILE A 74 -3.73 -3.38 -1.80
CA ILE A 74 -4.23 -2.05 -1.40
C ILE A 74 -3.04 -1.17 -1.00
N GLY A 75 -2.18 -1.68 -0.11
CA GLY A 75 -0.98 -0.99 0.35
C GLY A 75 0.03 -0.75 -0.77
N ILE A 76 0.26 -1.75 -1.62
CA ILE A 76 1.18 -1.66 -2.76
C ILE A 76 0.75 -0.54 -3.71
N ILE A 77 -0.53 -0.50 -4.09
CA ILE A 77 -1.06 0.54 -4.98
C ILE A 77 -0.97 1.91 -4.31
N PHE A 78 -1.33 2.03 -3.03
CA PHE A 78 -1.28 3.29 -2.31
C PHE A 78 0.14 3.86 -2.16
N LEU A 79 1.12 3.02 -1.80
CA LEU A 79 2.52 3.43 -1.70
C LEU A 79 3.11 3.79 -3.06
N THR A 80 2.80 2.99 -4.09
CA THR A 80 3.24 3.29 -5.47
C THR A 80 2.63 4.60 -5.96
N PHE A 81 1.35 4.87 -5.66
CA PHE A 81 0.70 6.13 -5.95
C PHE A 81 1.37 7.31 -5.22
N SER A 82 1.65 7.16 -3.92
CA SER A 82 2.33 8.18 -3.13
C SER A 82 3.69 8.52 -3.75
N MET A 83 4.45 7.50 -4.14
CA MET A 83 5.72 7.69 -4.84
C MET A 83 5.53 8.34 -6.23
N ALA A 84 4.48 7.99 -6.97
CA ALA A 84 4.17 8.61 -8.25
C ALA A 84 3.86 10.12 -8.12
N VAL A 85 3.19 10.54 -7.04
CA VAL A 85 2.95 11.97 -6.75
C VAL A 85 4.27 12.68 -6.42
N ILE A 86 5.10 12.10 -5.56
CA ILE A 86 6.43 12.64 -5.21
C ILE A 86 7.31 12.74 -6.46
N TYR A 87 7.32 11.70 -7.29
CA TYR A 87 8.03 11.66 -8.57
C TYR A 87 7.62 12.82 -9.48
N ASP A 88 6.31 13.03 -9.66
CA ASP A 88 5.81 14.10 -10.51
C ASP A 88 6.21 15.48 -10.00
N VAL A 89 6.15 15.69 -8.69
CA VAL A 89 6.59 16.94 -8.06
C VAL A 89 8.09 17.15 -8.29
N ALA A 90 8.91 16.14 -8.05
CA ALA A 90 10.36 16.20 -8.30
C ALA A 90 10.69 16.45 -9.78
N GLN A 91 9.97 15.80 -10.69
CA GLN A 91 10.10 15.99 -12.15
C GLN A 91 9.81 17.45 -12.55
N LEU A 92 8.81 18.09 -11.94
CA LEU A 92 8.49 19.50 -12.18
C LEU A 92 9.64 20.42 -11.79
N PHE A 93 10.27 20.19 -10.63
CA PHE A 93 11.44 20.97 -10.20
C PHE A 93 12.64 20.77 -11.12
N ILE A 94 12.96 19.53 -11.49
CA ILE A 94 14.06 19.23 -12.43
C ILE A 94 13.82 19.90 -13.79
N ASN A 95 12.57 19.91 -14.26
CA ASN A 95 12.22 20.51 -15.55
C ASN A 95 12.29 22.04 -15.54
N LYS A 96 11.99 22.70 -14.42
CA LYS A 96 12.04 24.17 -14.30
C LYS A 96 13.44 24.70 -13.93
N ALA A 97 14.35 23.83 -13.47
CA ALA A 97 15.69 24.24 -13.08
C ALA A 97 16.50 24.73 -14.30
N PRO A 98 17.26 25.84 -14.17
CA PRO A 98 18.15 26.35 -15.21
C PRO A 98 19.48 25.56 -15.22
N ILE A 99 19.39 24.27 -15.56
CA ILE A 99 20.53 23.34 -15.62
C ILE A 99 20.77 22.84 -17.04
N GLU A 100 22.02 22.50 -17.33
CA GLU A 100 22.46 21.86 -18.58
C GLU A 100 21.73 20.54 -18.83
N GLU A 101 21.50 20.21 -20.11
CA GLU A 101 20.68 19.06 -20.51
C GLU A 101 21.29 17.72 -20.10
N THR A 102 22.62 17.62 -20.10
CA THR A 102 23.36 16.42 -19.63
C THR A 102 23.09 16.14 -18.15
N ARG A 103 23.19 17.17 -17.30
CA ARG A 103 22.87 17.09 -15.86
C ARG A 103 21.39 16.80 -15.63
N ARG A 104 20.51 17.43 -16.41
CA ARG A 104 19.05 17.19 -16.36
C ARG A 104 18.71 15.73 -16.67
N ALA A 105 19.30 15.17 -17.72
CA ALA A 105 19.10 13.78 -18.10
C ALA A 105 19.60 12.81 -17.03
N PHE A 106 20.75 13.10 -16.41
CA PHE A 106 21.27 12.34 -15.28
C PHE A 106 20.31 12.35 -14.08
N LEU A 107 19.81 13.53 -13.68
CA LEU A 107 18.87 13.65 -12.57
C LEU A 107 17.53 12.96 -12.85
N ARG A 108 16.99 13.06 -14.08
CA ARG A 108 15.76 12.35 -14.48
C ARG A 108 15.93 10.84 -14.36
N LYS A 109 17.03 10.28 -14.89
CA LYS A 109 17.31 8.84 -14.76
C LYS A 109 17.50 8.43 -13.31
N GLY A 110 18.25 9.20 -12.53
CA GLY A 110 18.44 8.95 -11.09
C GLY A 110 17.12 8.94 -10.33
N LEU A 111 16.24 9.90 -10.61
CA LEU A 111 14.91 9.98 -10.03
C LEU A 111 14.04 8.78 -10.42
N ASP A 112 14.08 8.33 -11.67
CA ASP A 112 13.36 7.13 -12.13
C ASP A 112 13.77 5.89 -11.29
N TYR A 113 15.08 5.60 -11.21
CA TYR A 113 15.59 4.46 -10.44
C TYR A 113 15.29 4.58 -8.94
N PHE A 114 15.52 5.76 -8.37
CA PHE A 114 15.27 6.02 -6.95
C PHE A 114 13.79 5.81 -6.61
N SER A 115 12.88 6.29 -7.45
CA SER A 115 11.44 6.19 -7.22
C SER A 115 10.96 4.74 -7.29
N VAL A 116 11.42 3.99 -8.28
CA VAL A 116 11.09 2.56 -8.40
C VAL A 116 11.67 1.78 -7.22
N ALA A 117 12.95 1.99 -6.88
CA ALA A 117 13.60 1.32 -5.77
C ALA A 117 12.93 1.62 -4.43
N THR A 118 12.53 2.87 -4.20
CA THR A 118 11.84 3.29 -2.98
C THR A 118 10.44 2.70 -2.90
N ALA A 119 9.67 2.72 -3.99
CA ALA A 119 8.33 2.12 -4.02
C ALA A 119 8.38 0.61 -3.70
N VAL A 120 9.34 -0.11 -4.30
CA VAL A 120 9.54 -1.55 -4.06
C VAL A 120 10.04 -1.80 -2.64
N GLY A 121 11.05 -1.05 -2.18
CA GLY A 121 11.66 -1.21 -0.87
C GLY A 121 10.68 -0.91 0.27
N LEU A 122 9.91 0.18 0.18
CA LEU A 122 8.89 0.51 1.18
C LEU A 122 7.74 -0.50 1.17
N SER A 123 7.29 -0.95 0.00
CA SER A 123 6.26 -2.00 -0.09
C SER A 123 6.74 -3.30 0.54
N GLY A 124 7.96 -3.74 0.22
CA GLY A 124 8.56 -4.95 0.81
C GLY A 124 8.73 -4.85 2.31
N ARG A 125 9.20 -3.69 2.82
CA ARG A 125 9.31 -3.44 4.25
C ARG A 125 7.94 -3.46 4.93
N ALA A 126 6.94 -2.77 4.37
CA ALA A 126 5.59 -2.76 4.93
C ALA A 126 4.99 -4.17 5.01
N ILE A 127 5.20 -5.00 3.99
CA ILE A 127 4.77 -6.41 4.00
C ILE A 127 5.50 -7.20 5.09
N TYR A 128 6.81 -7.01 5.24
CA TYR A 128 7.61 -7.67 6.27
C TYR A 128 7.13 -7.30 7.68
N GLU A 129 7.02 -6.00 7.97
CA GLU A 129 6.55 -5.51 9.28
C GLU A 129 5.12 -6.00 9.59
N ALA A 130 4.26 -6.12 8.58
CA ALA A 130 2.90 -6.65 8.75
C ALA A 130 2.82 -8.12 9.19
N THR A 131 3.92 -8.88 9.11
CA THR A 131 3.98 -10.26 9.61
C THR A 131 4.34 -10.38 11.09
N TYR A 132 4.82 -9.30 11.71
CA TYR A 132 5.24 -9.29 13.11
C TYR A 132 4.11 -8.75 14.01
N ILE A 133 3.81 -9.48 15.08
CA ILE A 133 2.90 -9.01 16.14
C ILE A 133 3.78 -8.39 17.22
N GLU A 134 3.64 -7.08 17.42
CA GLU A 134 4.35 -6.37 18.47
C GLU A 134 3.65 -6.57 19.82
N ILE A 135 4.38 -7.11 20.80
CA ILE A 135 3.89 -7.29 22.17
C ILE A 135 4.65 -6.32 23.06
N GLU A 136 4.01 -5.20 23.38
CA GLU A 136 4.53 -4.28 24.38
C GLU A 136 4.14 -4.73 25.79
N LYS A 137 5.14 -4.96 26.66
CA LYS A 137 4.93 -5.25 28.08
C LYS A 137 5.35 -4.05 28.89
N VAL A 138 4.39 -3.37 29.50
CA VAL A 138 4.64 -2.20 30.35
C VAL A 138 4.30 -2.54 31.80
N GLU A 139 5.27 -2.43 32.70
CA GLU A 139 5.04 -2.54 34.14
C GLU A 139 4.61 -1.18 34.71
N VAL A 140 3.34 -1.05 35.06
CA VAL A 140 2.81 0.17 35.68
C VAL A 140 2.80 0.00 37.20
N LYS A 141 3.63 0.77 37.90
CA LYS A 141 3.67 0.78 39.38
C LYS A 141 2.62 1.74 39.93
N LEU A 142 1.48 1.20 40.36
CA LEU A 142 0.43 1.94 41.04
C LEU A 142 0.55 1.81 42.57
N LYS A 143 0.50 2.92 43.30
CA LYS A 143 0.47 2.92 44.77
C LYS A 143 -0.88 2.41 45.28
N ASN A 144 -0.88 1.66 46.38
CA ASN A 144 -2.06 1.13 47.07
C ASN A 144 -2.86 0.04 46.32
N LEU A 145 -2.22 -0.76 45.46
CA LEU A 145 -2.84 -2.00 44.98
C LEU A 145 -2.76 -3.08 46.06
N ASN A 146 -3.90 -3.69 46.40
CA ASN A 146 -3.96 -4.80 47.37
C ASN A 146 -3.26 -6.09 46.86
N ARG A 147 -3.11 -6.24 45.55
CA ARG A 147 -2.44 -7.38 44.89
C ARG A 147 -2.00 -6.98 43.47
N PRO A 148 -1.01 -7.67 42.87
CA PRO A 148 -0.65 -7.43 41.48
C PRO A 148 -1.79 -7.81 40.52
N TYR A 149 -1.95 -7.04 39.44
CA TYR A 149 -2.90 -7.31 38.36
C TYR A 149 -2.18 -7.33 37.02
N THR A 150 -2.61 -8.23 36.14
CA THR A 150 -2.18 -8.26 34.74
C THR A 150 -3.33 -7.75 33.87
N ILE A 151 -3.07 -6.69 33.10
CA ILE A 151 -4.02 -6.14 32.13
C ILE A 151 -3.46 -6.42 30.73
N VAL A 152 -4.29 -6.95 29.83
CA VAL A 152 -3.97 -7.09 28.42
C VAL A 152 -4.78 -6.04 27.68
N GLN A 153 -4.08 -5.06 27.09
CA GLN A 153 -4.69 -4.12 26.16
C GLN A 153 -4.40 -4.60 24.74
N LEU A 154 -5.46 -4.79 23.97
CA LEU A 154 -5.37 -5.09 22.54
C LEU A 154 -5.68 -3.81 21.78
N SER A 155 -4.80 -3.41 20.87
CA SER A 155 -5.01 -2.30 19.94
C SER A 155 -4.96 -2.80 18.50
N ASP A 156 -5.67 -2.11 17.60
CA ASP A 156 -5.67 -2.37 16.16
C ASP A 156 -5.93 -3.82 15.75
N VAL A 157 -6.75 -4.53 16.54
CA VAL A 157 -7.24 -5.85 16.16
C VAL A 157 -8.18 -5.67 14.98
N HIS A 158 -7.63 -5.77 13.76
CA HIS A 158 -8.41 -5.77 12.52
C HIS A 158 -9.12 -7.11 12.38
N ILE A 159 -10.13 -7.32 13.23
CA ILE A 159 -11.08 -8.43 13.16
C ILE A 159 -12.09 -8.11 12.06
N GLY A 160 -11.63 -8.11 10.80
CA GLY A 160 -12.49 -7.90 9.65
C GLY A 160 -13.44 -9.09 9.46
N GLY A 161 -14.56 -9.11 10.19
CA GLY A 161 -15.72 -9.98 9.90
C GLY A 161 -16.07 -11.06 10.93
N ILE A 162 -15.27 -11.30 11.97
CA ILE A 162 -15.49 -12.44 12.88
C ILE A 162 -16.54 -12.14 13.98
N ILE A 163 -16.78 -10.87 14.34
CA ILE A 163 -17.69 -10.52 15.45
C ILE A 163 -19.18 -10.62 15.05
N ASP A 164 -19.52 -10.53 13.75
CA ASP A 164 -20.93 -10.57 13.28
C ASP A 164 -21.56 -11.98 13.31
N GLN A 165 -20.80 -13.02 13.68
CA GLN A 165 -21.29 -14.39 13.82
C GLN A 165 -21.61 -14.79 15.28
N MET A 166 -21.49 -13.88 16.24
CA MET A 166 -21.77 -14.15 17.66
C MET A 166 -23.02 -13.44 18.20
N SER A 167 -24.02 -13.16 17.36
CA SER A 167 -25.36 -12.72 17.77
C SER A 167 -26.46 -13.61 17.23
#